data_AF-A0A1T3VSZ9-F1
#
_entry.id   AF-A0A1T3VSZ9-F1
#
_cell.length_a   1.000
_cell.length_b   1.000
_cell.length_c   1.000
_cell.angle_alpha   90.00
_cell.angle_beta   90.00
_cell.angle_gamma   90.00
#
_symmetry.space_group_name_H-M   'P 1'
#
loop_
_entity.id
_entity.type
_entity.pdbx_description
1 polymer ?
#
loop_
_entity_poly.entity_id
_entity_poly.type
_entity_poly.pdbx_seq_one_letter_code
_entity_poly.pdbx_strand_id
1 'polypeptide(L)'
;MDEPESVRQLWRALDLPGIVDVHTHFMPKNVMDKVWRYFDDAGPLIGRPWPITYRSDEQDRLHTLRSFGVLAFTSLIYPHKPAMAAWLNRWAAGFAADTPDCLHTATFFPEPGAAQYVTAALESGAQVFKAHVQVGDYHPADPLLDDVWGVLEDAGTPVIIHCGSGPA
;
A
#
# COMPACT_ATOMS: atom_id res chain seq x y z
N MET A 1 -27.36 -12.72 2.38
CA MET A 1 -27.00 -11.39 2.91
C MET A 1 -25.91 -10.87 2.00
N ASP A 2 -25.99 -9.61 1.57
CA ASP A 2 -24.92 -9.02 0.77
C ASP A 2 -23.63 -8.96 1.61
N GLU A 3 -22.47 -9.16 0.98
CA GLU A 3 -21.18 -9.25 1.66
C GLU A 3 -20.90 -8.02 2.55
N PRO A 4 -21.15 -6.78 2.09
CA PRO A 4 -20.94 -5.59 2.91
C PRO A 4 -21.80 -5.55 4.18
N GLU A 5 -23.05 -5.99 4.11
CA GLU A 5 -23.92 -6.02 5.30
C GLU A 5 -23.45 -7.05 6.32
N SER A 6 -22.92 -8.18 5.84
CA SER A 6 -22.35 -9.22 6.72
C SER A 6 -21.14 -8.68 7.50
N VAL A 7 -20.26 -7.92 6.84
CA VAL A 7 -19.12 -7.25 7.49
C VAL A 7 -19.59 -6.15 8.45
N ARG A 8 -20.60 -5.37 8.07
CA ARG A 8 -21.15 -4.31 8.93
C ARG A 8 -21.73 -4.83 10.23
N GLN A 9 -22.38 -6.00 10.19
CA GLN A 9 -22.91 -6.61 11.40
C GLN A 9 -21.83 -6.96 12.42
N LEU A 10 -20.62 -7.35 11.97
CA LEU A 10 -19.51 -7.68 12.86
C LEU A 10 -19.10 -6.49 13.74
N TRP A 11 -18.79 -5.34 13.12
CA TRP A 11 -18.32 -4.20 13.90
C TRP A 11 -19.45 -3.46 14.63
N ARG A 12 -20.69 -3.50 14.11
CA ARG A 12 -21.87 -2.97 14.82
C ARG A 12 -22.16 -3.76 16.10
N ALA A 13 -22.02 -5.09 16.06
CA ALA A 13 -22.20 -5.93 17.25
C ALA A 13 -21.14 -5.67 18.34
N LEU A 14 -20.01 -5.07 17.97
CA LEU A 14 -18.94 -4.65 18.88
C LEU A 14 -19.06 -3.19 19.32
N ASP A 15 -20.14 -2.48 18.93
CA ASP A 15 -20.35 -1.04 19.19
C ASP A 15 -19.19 -0.15 18.66
N LEU A 16 -18.57 -0.59 17.55
CA LEU A 16 -17.50 0.17 16.89
C LEU A 16 -18.08 1.11 15.83
N PRO A 17 -17.39 2.22 15.52
CA PRO A 17 -17.87 3.17 14.51
C PRO A 17 -17.65 2.69 13.06
N GLY A 18 -16.76 1.73 12.84
CA GLY A 18 -16.39 1.21 11.52
C GLY A 18 -15.02 0.52 11.53
N ILE A 19 -14.43 0.35 10.35
CA ILE A 19 -13.16 -0.37 10.14
C ILE A 19 -12.06 0.61 9.68
N VAL A 20 -10.82 0.35 10.10
CA VAL A 20 -9.62 0.87 9.44
C VAL A 20 -8.95 -0.27 8.69
N ASP A 21 -8.87 -0.16 7.36
CA ASP A 21 -8.18 -1.18 6.54
C ASP A 21 -6.72 -0.79 6.34
N VAL A 22 -5.83 -1.47 7.05
CA VAL A 22 -4.41 -1.17 7.03
C VAL A 22 -3.68 -1.73 5.80
N HIS A 23 -4.33 -2.55 4.96
CA HIS A 23 -3.66 -3.26 3.87
C HIS A 23 -4.46 -3.27 2.57
N THR A 24 -4.66 -2.09 1.97
CA THR A 24 -5.21 -1.99 0.62
C THR A 24 -4.16 -1.53 -0.40
N HIS A 25 -4.40 -1.83 -1.67
CA HIS A 25 -3.51 -1.48 -2.77
C HIS A 25 -4.23 -0.61 -3.79
N PHE A 26 -3.89 0.67 -3.79
CA PHE A 26 -4.12 1.58 -4.90
C PHE A 26 -2.78 2.03 -5.47
N MET A 27 -2.72 2.17 -6.78
CA MET A 27 -1.49 2.43 -7.53
C MET A 27 -1.84 3.17 -8.82
N PRO A 28 -0.87 3.85 -9.45
CA PRO A 28 -1.04 4.39 -10.79
C PRO A 28 -1.63 3.33 -11.73
N LYS A 29 -2.62 3.71 -12.55
CA LYS A 29 -3.35 2.77 -13.42
C LYS A 29 -2.43 1.84 -14.23
N ASN A 30 -1.37 2.40 -14.82
CA ASN A 30 -0.39 1.63 -15.60
C ASN A 30 0.40 0.60 -14.77
N VAL A 31 0.52 0.80 -13.46
CA VAL A 31 1.11 -0.17 -12.52
C VAL A 31 0.05 -1.21 -12.15
N MET A 32 -1.17 -0.78 -11.81
CA MET A 32 -2.27 -1.69 -11.48
C MET A 32 -2.56 -2.67 -12.63
N ASP A 33 -2.59 -2.19 -13.87
CA ASP A 33 -2.79 -3.03 -15.06
C ASP A 33 -1.67 -4.10 -15.20
N LYS A 34 -0.43 -3.76 -14.86
CA LYS A 34 0.70 -4.71 -14.86
C LYS A 34 0.59 -5.72 -13.73
N VAL A 35 0.17 -5.29 -12.54
CA VAL A 35 -0.08 -6.17 -11.39
C VAL A 35 -1.17 -7.17 -11.75
N TRP A 36 -2.31 -6.71 -12.27
CA TRP A 36 -3.38 -7.61 -12.69
C TRP A 36 -2.94 -8.60 -13.76
N ARG A 37 -2.17 -8.15 -14.77
CA ARG A 37 -1.61 -9.07 -15.77
C ARG A 37 -0.69 -10.13 -15.13
N TYR A 38 0.13 -9.74 -14.16
CA TYR A 38 0.99 -10.69 -13.43
C TYR A 38 0.17 -11.77 -12.71
N PHE A 39 -0.98 -11.41 -12.14
CA PHE A 39 -1.93 -12.35 -11.54
C PHE A 39 -2.63 -13.24 -12.58
N ASP A 40 -3.04 -12.67 -13.72
CA ASP A 40 -3.68 -13.40 -14.82
C ASP A 40 -2.75 -14.48 -15.41
N ASP A 41 -1.47 -14.17 -15.53
CA ASP A 41 -0.44 -15.07 -16.08
C ASP A 41 0.04 -16.12 -15.05
N ALA A 42 -0.46 -16.08 -13.80
CA ALA A 42 0.02 -16.88 -12.68
C ALA A 42 1.56 -16.84 -12.58
N GLY A 43 2.10 -15.61 -12.53
CA GLY A 43 3.54 -15.33 -12.64
C GLY A 43 4.45 -16.20 -11.77
N PRO A 44 5.77 -16.18 -12.01
CA PRO A 44 6.74 -17.14 -11.46
C PRO A 44 6.82 -17.15 -9.94
N LEU A 45 6.36 -16.07 -9.28
CA LEU A 45 5.99 -16.17 -7.88
C LEU A 45 4.71 -17.06 -7.83
N ILE A 46 3.51 -16.49 -7.91
CA ILE A 46 2.21 -17.19 -7.74
C ILE A 46 2.16 -18.69 -8.08
N GLY A 47 2.61 -19.09 -9.28
CA GLY A 47 2.73 -20.50 -9.69
C GLY A 47 1.41 -21.28 -9.78
N ARG A 48 0.27 -20.61 -9.59
CA ARG A 48 -1.10 -21.16 -9.65
C ARG A 48 -2.13 -20.06 -9.98
N PRO A 49 -3.34 -20.41 -10.45
CA PRO A 49 -4.39 -19.42 -10.65
C PRO A 49 -4.72 -18.66 -9.36
N TRP A 50 -4.79 -17.33 -9.45
CA TRP A 50 -5.16 -16.45 -8.35
C TRP A 50 -6.19 -15.42 -8.83
N PRO A 51 -7.49 -15.71 -8.72
CA PRO A 51 -8.54 -14.81 -9.21
C PRO A 51 -8.60 -13.53 -8.37
N ILE A 52 -8.77 -12.39 -9.06
CA ILE A 52 -8.95 -11.09 -8.42
C ILE A 52 -10.45 -10.82 -8.25
N THR A 53 -10.95 -10.95 -7.02
CA THR A 53 -12.38 -10.75 -6.69
C THR A 53 -12.85 -9.31 -6.95
N TYR A 54 -12.08 -8.32 -6.50
CA TYR A 54 -12.43 -6.90 -6.61
C TYR A 54 -11.75 -6.23 -7.81
N ARG A 55 -11.89 -6.83 -9.00
CA ARG A 55 -11.35 -6.29 -10.24
C ARG A 55 -12.31 -5.28 -10.86
N SER A 56 -12.28 -4.06 -10.35
CA SER A 56 -13.05 -2.93 -10.85
C SER A 56 -12.18 -1.68 -10.97
N ASP A 57 -12.72 -0.61 -11.52
CA ASP A 57 -12.00 0.65 -11.57
C ASP A 57 -11.73 1.23 -10.17
N GLU A 58 -10.90 2.27 -10.11
CA GLU A 58 -10.51 2.87 -8.83
C GLU A 58 -11.69 3.39 -8.01
N GLN A 59 -12.67 4.03 -8.65
CA GLN A 59 -13.83 4.60 -7.96
C GLN A 59 -14.75 3.51 -7.44
N ASP A 60 -14.97 2.46 -8.21
CA ASP A 60 -15.74 1.29 -7.77
C ASP A 60 -15.07 0.58 -6.59
N ARG A 61 -13.74 0.46 -6.59
CA ARG A 61 -13.00 -0.11 -5.45
C ARG A 61 -13.09 0.77 -4.20
N LEU A 62 -13.06 2.10 -4.34
CA LEU A 62 -13.30 3.02 -3.23
C LEU A 62 -14.73 2.91 -2.68
N HIS A 63 -15.72 2.84 -3.57
CA HIS A 63 -17.12 2.61 -3.19
C HIS A 63 -17.29 1.27 -2.47
N THR A 64 -16.59 0.24 -2.93
CA THR A 64 -16.57 -1.08 -2.30
C THR A 64 -16.04 -1.00 -0.86
N LEU A 65 -14.90 -0.35 -0.61
CA LEU A 65 -14.37 -0.15 0.74
C LEU A 65 -15.37 0.59 1.66
N ARG A 66 -15.94 1.69 1.18
CA ARG A 66 -16.96 2.45 1.92
C ARG A 66 -18.22 1.63 2.19
N SER A 67 -18.58 0.72 1.28
CA SER A 67 -19.70 -0.20 1.47
C SER A 67 -19.47 -1.15 2.66
N PHE A 68 -18.23 -1.55 2.95
CA PHE A 68 -17.91 -2.36 4.12
C PHE A 68 -17.96 -1.59 5.46
N GLY A 69 -18.07 -0.26 5.42
CA GLY A 69 -17.96 0.60 6.60
C GLY A 69 -16.51 0.93 6.97
N VAL A 70 -15.61 0.91 5.99
CA VAL A 70 -14.23 1.39 6.16
C VAL A 70 -14.25 2.91 6.28
N LEU A 71 -13.64 3.43 7.34
CA LEU A 71 -13.55 4.86 7.67
C LEU A 71 -12.22 5.47 7.24
N ALA A 72 -11.15 4.66 7.27
CA ALA A 72 -9.84 5.03 6.79
C ALA A 72 -9.12 3.81 6.23
N PHE A 73 -8.26 4.00 5.24
CA PHE A 73 -7.45 2.92 4.67
C PHE A 73 -6.08 3.41 4.19
N THR A 74 -5.18 2.47 3.88
CA THR A 74 -3.87 2.77 3.30
C THR A 74 -3.83 2.46 1.82
N SER A 75 -3.03 3.21 1.04
CA SER A 75 -2.74 2.88 -0.35
C SER A 75 -1.31 2.36 -0.47
N LEU A 76 -1.10 1.06 -0.24
CA LEU A 76 0.22 0.45 -0.14
C LEU A 76 0.90 0.28 -1.50
N ILE A 77 1.46 1.37 -2.02
CA ILE A 77 2.38 1.41 -3.15
C ILE A 77 3.71 0.74 -2.81
N TYR A 78 4.35 0.08 -3.78
CA TYR A 78 5.67 -0.50 -3.59
C TYR A 78 6.52 -0.48 -4.87
N PRO A 79 7.81 -0.12 -4.78
CA PRO A 79 8.77 -0.25 -5.87
C PRO A 79 9.27 -1.70 -5.96
N HIS A 80 9.51 -2.17 -7.19
CA HIS A 80 10.15 -3.46 -7.46
C HIS A 80 11.54 -3.31 -8.10
N LYS A 81 12.04 -2.07 -8.18
CA LYS A 81 13.34 -1.71 -8.75
C LYS A 81 13.72 -0.26 -8.39
N PRO A 82 15.00 0.13 -8.56
CA PRO A 82 15.45 1.51 -8.40
C PRO A 82 14.68 2.52 -9.27
N ALA A 83 14.73 3.78 -8.84
CA ALA A 83 14.14 4.98 -9.44
C ALA A 83 12.60 4.99 -9.52
N MET A 84 11.91 4.10 -8.80
CA MET A 84 10.45 4.06 -8.73
C MET A 84 9.86 4.77 -7.51
N ALA A 85 10.53 4.70 -6.35
CA ALA A 85 9.96 5.10 -5.07
C ALA A 85 9.50 6.56 -5.05
N ALA A 86 10.37 7.49 -5.46
CA ALA A 86 10.04 8.92 -5.48
C ALA A 86 8.83 9.26 -6.38
N TRP A 87 8.66 8.57 -7.51
CA TRP A 87 7.49 8.77 -8.37
C TRP A 87 6.21 8.22 -7.74
N LEU A 88 6.29 7.03 -7.13
CA LEU A 88 5.16 6.44 -6.40
C LEU A 88 4.74 7.35 -5.22
N ASN A 89 5.68 7.91 -4.47
CA ASN A 89 5.38 8.83 -3.37
C ASN A 89 4.62 10.07 -3.86
N ARG A 90 5.02 10.66 -4.99
CA ARG A 90 4.27 11.79 -5.59
C ARG A 90 2.86 11.41 -5.99
N TRP A 91 2.68 10.20 -6.53
CA TRP A 91 1.34 9.72 -6.89
C TRP A 91 0.47 9.50 -5.64
N ALA A 92 1.02 8.88 -4.60
CA ALA A 92 0.26 8.60 -3.37
C ALA A 92 -0.11 9.88 -2.61
N ALA A 93 0.74 10.91 -2.64
CA ALA A 93 0.41 12.24 -2.13
C ALA A 93 -0.81 12.84 -2.84
N GLY A 94 -0.85 12.78 -4.18
CA GLY A 94 -2.01 13.23 -4.96
C GLY A 94 -3.25 12.39 -4.68
N PHE A 95 -3.11 11.07 -4.62
CA PHE A 95 -4.23 10.18 -4.32
C PHE A 95 -4.86 10.45 -2.95
N ALA A 96 -4.04 10.67 -1.91
CA ALA A 96 -4.52 11.01 -0.57
C ALA A 96 -5.18 12.41 -0.52
N ALA A 97 -4.69 13.37 -1.32
CA ALA A 97 -5.32 14.68 -1.43
C ALA A 97 -6.72 14.59 -2.07
N ASP A 98 -6.90 13.73 -3.07
CA ASP A 98 -8.17 13.53 -3.78
C ASP A 98 -9.12 12.54 -3.05
N THR A 99 -8.59 11.74 -2.11
CA THR A 99 -9.31 10.66 -1.42
C THR A 99 -9.14 10.79 0.10
N PRO A 100 -9.97 11.60 0.79
CA PRO A 100 -9.76 11.96 2.20
C PRO A 100 -9.81 10.80 3.21
N ASP A 101 -10.40 9.66 2.84
CA ASP A 101 -10.40 8.42 3.61
C ASP A 101 -9.14 7.56 3.40
N CYS A 102 -8.25 7.94 2.48
CA CYS A 102 -6.93 7.33 2.32
C CYS A 102 -5.88 8.07 3.14
N LEU A 103 -5.18 7.35 4.01
CA LEU A 103 -3.97 7.83 4.67
C LEU A 103 -2.89 8.14 3.63
N HIS A 104 -2.18 9.26 3.82
CA HIS A 104 -1.05 9.61 2.96
C HIS A 104 0.08 8.59 3.15
N THR A 105 0.14 7.62 2.24
CA THR A 105 1.14 6.55 2.25
C THR A 105 2.36 6.94 1.43
N ALA A 106 3.55 6.53 1.87
CA ALA A 106 4.79 6.62 1.09
C ALA A 106 5.53 5.27 1.08
N THR A 107 6.62 5.16 0.32
CA THR A 107 7.45 3.96 0.18
C THR A 107 8.91 4.35 -0.05
N PHE A 108 9.80 3.39 0.11
CA PHE A 108 11.22 3.50 -0.24
C PHE A 108 11.75 2.20 -0.88
N PHE A 109 12.93 2.30 -1.47
CA PHE A 109 13.70 1.22 -2.08
C PHE A 109 15.19 1.40 -1.69
N PRO A 110 15.99 0.34 -1.51
CA PRO A 110 17.42 0.47 -1.29
C PRO A 110 18.11 1.02 -2.53
N GLU A 111 18.36 2.32 -2.52
CA GLU A 111 19.04 3.04 -3.60
C GLU A 111 19.73 4.31 -3.08
N PRO A 112 20.79 4.78 -3.75
CA PRO A 112 21.35 6.09 -3.44
C PRO A 112 20.27 7.17 -3.55
N GLY A 113 20.14 8.01 -2.53
CA GLY A 113 19.11 9.05 -2.51
C GLY A 113 17.82 8.69 -1.76
N ALA A 114 17.74 7.50 -1.14
CA ALA A 114 16.52 7.03 -0.50
C ALA A 114 16.04 7.92 0.65
N ALA A 115 16.95 8.29 1.55
CA ALA A 115 16.64 9.15 2.68
C ALA A 115 16.04 10.51 2.24
N GLN A 116 16.51 11.08 1.13
CA GLN A 116 16.08 12.39 0.64
C GLN A 116 14.59 12.39 0.26
N TYR A 117 14.11 11.38 -0.47
CA TYR A 117 12.69 11.33 -0.84
C TYR A 117 11.81 10.83 0.32
N VAL A 118 12.37 10.13 1.31
CA VAL A 118 11.67 9.75 2.54
C VAL A 118 11.43 10.99 3.41
N THR A 119 12.47 11.80 3.64
CA THR A 119 12.35 13.08 4.34
C THR A 119 11.34 13.99 3.64
N ALA A 120 11.43 14.13 2.31
CA ALA A 120 10.47 14.95 1.57
C ALA A 120 9.02 14.43 1.68
N ALA A 121 8.82 13.10 1.70
CA ALA A 121 7.50 12.52 1.90
C ALA A 121 6.95 12.84 3.31
N LEU A 122 7.77 12.70 4.35
CA LEU A 122 7.41 13.06 5.73
C LEU A 122 7.06 14.55 5.85
N GLU A 123 7.88 15.44 5.28
CA GLU A 123 7.63 16.89 5.28
C GLU A 123 6.32 17.25 4.55
N SER A 124 5.93 16.46 3.56
CA SER A 124 4.63 16.59 2.87
C SER A 124 3.45 15.91 3.59
N GLY A 125 3.68 15.35 4.78
CA GLY A 125 2.65 14.79 5.64
C GLY A 125 2.36 13.30 5.41
N ALA A 126 3.31 12.52 4.92
CA ALA A 126 3.16 11.06 4.88
C ALA A 126 2.94 10.51 6.31
N GLN A 127 1.94 9.66 6.46
CA GLN A 127 1.47 9.13 7.76
C GLN A 127 1.87 7.67 7.97
N VAL A 128 2.22 6.96 6.89
CA VAL A 128 2.59 5.55 6.92
C VAL A 128 3.48 5.21 5.74
N PHE A 129 4.47 4.35 5.96
CA PHE A 129 5.34 3.86 4.89
C PHE A 129 5.09 2.38 4.59
N LYS A 130 5.16 1.99 3.32
CA LYS A 130 5.17 0.61 2.87
C LYS A 130 6.60 0.17 2.55
N ALA A 131 6.95 -1.03 2.98
CA ALA A 131 8.13 -1.76 2.52
C ALA A 131 7.68 -3.15 2.04
N HIS A 132 7.93 -3.49 0.78
CA HIS A 132 7.60 -4.81 0.24
C HIS A 132 8.87 -5.58 -0.10
N VAL A 133 9.46 -6.24 0.89
CA VAL A 133 10.79 -6.86 0.77
C VAL A 133 10.81 -8.04 -0.22
N GLN A 134 9.69 -8.76 -0.37
CA GLN A 134 9.60 -9.88 -1.33
C GLN A 134 9.53 -9.41 -2.79
N VAL A 135 8.62 -8.48 -3.13
CA VAL A 135 8.51 -7.99 -4.51
C VAL A 135 9.65 -7.05 -4.87
N GLY A 136 10.18 -6.32 -3.89
CA GLY A 136 11.37 -5.49 -4.04
C GLY A 136 12.68 -6.28 -4.13
N ASP A 137 12.66 -7.57 -3.74
CA ASP A 137 13.83 -8.46 -3.68
C ASP A 137 15.04 -7.80 -2.99
N TYR A 138 14.82 -7.30 -1.77
CA TYR A 138 15.87 -6.67 -0.97
C TYR A 138 15.80 -7.07 0.50
N HIS A 139 16.96 -7.02 1.16
CA HIS A 139 17.04 -7.24 2.59
C HIS A 139 16.60 -5.99 3.36
N PRO A 140 15.72 -6.06 4.37
CA PRO A 140 15.28 -4.88 5.11
C PRO A 140 16.41 -4.15 5.84
N ALA A 141 17.51 -4.84 6.13
CA ALA A 141 18.74 -4.26 6.66
C ALA A 141 19.81 -4.00 5.57
N ASP A 142 19.40 -3.70 4.34
CA ASP A 142 20.33 -3.22 3.32
C ASP A 142 20.97 -1.90 3.80
N PRO A 143 22.31 -1.74 3.74
CA PRO A 143 22.99 -0.53 4.23
C PRO A 143 22.51 0.77 3.58
N LEU A 144 21.94 0.71 2.37
CA LEU A 144 21.34 1.89 1.73
C LEU A 144 20.06 2.39 2.42
N LEU A 145 19.53 1.62 3.37
CA LEU A 145 18.35 1.97 4.16
C LEU A 145 18.68 2.48 5.56
N ASP A 146 19.95 2.47 6.00
CA ASP A 146 20.32 2.89 7.36
C ASP A 146 19.81 4.31 7.68
N ASP A 147 20.08 5.27 6.78
CA ASP A 147 19.59 6.65 6.92
C ASP A 147 18.06 6.75 6.81
N VAL A 148 17.42 5.87 6.02
CA VAL A 148 15.96 5.81 5.90
C VAL A 148 15.33 5.40 7.22
N TRP A 149 15.88 4.37 7.87
CA TRP A 149 15.40 3.89 9.16
C TRP A 149 15.58 4.95 10.25
N GLY A 150 16.73 5.64 10.28
CA GLY A 150 16.96 6.73 11.23
C GLY A 150 15.94 7.86 11.09
N VAL A 151 15.67 8.31 9.85
CA VAL A 151 14.66 9.36 9.59
C VAL A 151 13.25 8.93 10.00
N LEU A 152 12.87 7.68 9.76
CA LEU A 152 11.55 7.15 10.11
C LEU A 152 11.40 6.94 11.63
N GLU A 153 12.46 6.52 12.31
CA GLU A 153 12.53 6.40 13.77
C GLU A 153 12.34 7.78 14.42
N ASP A 154 13.11 8.78 13.99
CA ASP A 154 13.03 10.16 14.51
C ASP A 154 11.63 10.76 14.32
N ALA A 155 10.98 10.46 13.19
CA ALA A 155 9.63 10.93 12.91
C ALA A 155 8.53 10.15 13.63
N GLY A 156 8.84 8.98 14.23
CA GLY A 156 7.85 8.09 14.83
C GLY A 156 6.79 7.56 13.85
N THR A 157 7.10 7.55 12.55
CA THR A 157 6.13 7.23 11.49
C THR A 157 6.08 5.71 11.25
N PRO A 158 4.90 5.07 11.29
CA PRO A 158 4.80 3.62 11.18
C PRO A 158 5.18 3.11 9.79
N VAL A 159 5.79 1.92 9.77
CA VAL A 159 6.15 1.19 8.54
C VAL A 159 5.40 -0.15 8.49
N ILE A 160 4.67 -0.39 7.42
CA ILE A 160 4.04 -1.66 7.10
C ILE A 160 5.00 -2.46 6.23
N ILE A 161 5.66 -3.44 6.82
CA ILE A 161 6.56 -4.35 6.10
C ILE A 161 5.77 -5.58 5.65
N HIS A 162 5.66 -5.78 4.33
CA HIS A 162 5.11 -7.01 3.78
C HIS A 162 6.20 -8.08 3.67
N CYS A 163 6.18 -9.00 4.64
CA CYS A 163 6.96 -10.22 4.65
C CYS A 163 6.01 -11.40 4.49
N GLY A 164 6.16 -12.21 3.45
CA GLY A 164 5.28 -13.34 3.21
C GLY A 164 5.85 -14.32 2.21
N SER A 165 5.15 -15.43 2.06
CA SER A 165 5.32 -16.43 1.00
C SER A 165 4.10 -16.36 0.06
N GLY A 166 3.59 -15.16 -0.18
CA GLY A 166 2.23 -14.93 -0.66
C GLY A 166 2.12 -13.72 -1.60
N PRO A 167 1.62 -13.89 -2.84
CA PRO A 167 1.60 -15.17 -3.53
C PRO A 167 3.06 -15.49 -3.87
N ALA A 168 3.63 -16.44 -3.14
CA ALA A 168 4.90 -17.06 -3.51
C ALA A 168 4.80 -17.59 -4.91
#